data_AF-A0A7W8R3N8-F1
#
_entry.id   AF-A0A7W8R3N8-F1
#
_cell.length_a   1.000
_cell.length_b   1.000
_cell.length_c   1.000
_cell.angle_alpha   90.00
_cell.angle_beta   90.00
_cell.angle_gamma   90.00
#
_symmetry.space_group_name_H-M   'P 1'
#
loop_
_entity.id
_entity.type
_entity.pdbx_description
1 polymer ?
#
loop_
_entity_poly.entity_id
_entity_poly.type
_entity_poly.pdbx_seq_one_letter_code
_entity_poly.pdbx_strand_id
1 'polypeptide(L)'
;MKPAGTFIQFSIWFCITGFLTLGAYGQATDNSNPSPLKFPTPQGINNQLFYLQRDPNTNTIICELNIESDGDLNKKEPIKVYWIRYGEKGEKEDLSYIQRKFAYGIQTKDIGNEQYELKFVSYKKFPMYLIKSTEDKKYHVYVTVNKKKIQLERIFLRIEGGSFWLPNVKYVELKGINTATKTQTIERIKV
;
A
#
# COMPACT_ATOMS: atom_id res chain seq x y z
N MET A 1 36.57 -67.60 56.80
CA MET A 1 35.25 -67.92 57.38
C MET A 1 34.21 -67.04 56.71
N LYS A 2 33.29 -67.62 55.93
CA LYS A 2 32.04 -67.00 55.43
C LYS A 2 31.00 -67.00 56.57
N PRO A 3 29.97 -66.13 56.59
CA PRO A 3 28.72 -66.46 55.88
C PRO A 3 28.01 -65.24 55.24
N ALA A 4 27.32 -65.45 54.11
CA ALA A 4 25.84 -65.44 53.97
C ALA A 4 25.28 -64.02 53.81
N GLY A 5 24.26 -63.73 53.00
CA GLY A 5 23.31 -64.50 52.20
C GLY A 5 22.48 -63.45 51.44
N THR A 6 21.99 -63.74 50.24
CA THR A 6 20.60 -64.17 49.99
C THR A 6 19.93 -63.12 49.09
N PHE A 7 19.46 -63.58 47.94
CA PHE A 7 18.61 -62.87 46.99
C PHE A 7 17.22 -62.64 47.60
N ILE A 8 16.66 -61.43 47.48
CA ILE A 8 15.21 -61.19 47.46
C ILE A 8 14.90 -60.11 46.41
N GLN A 9 14.05 -60.48 45.46
CA GLN A 9 13.44 -59.64 44.43
C GLN A 9 12.22 -58.93 45.02
N PHE A 10 12.08 -57.61 44.84
CA PHE A 10 10.80 -56.92 44.95
C PHE A 10 10.71 -55.79 43.92
N SER A 11 9.54 -55.74 43.30
CA SER A 11 9.14 -54.92 42.16
C SER A 11 8.74 -53.49 42.57
N ILE A 12 8.53 -52.65 41.53
CA ILE A 12 7.62 -51.49 41.45
C ILE A 12 8.28 -50.09 41.47
N TRP A 13 8.43 -49.57 40.24
CA TRP A 13 7.95 -48.27 39.72
C TRP A 13 8.21 -46.98 40.52
N PHE A 14 9.02 -46.08 39.96
CA PHE A 14 8.70 -44.66 40.00
C PHE A 14 9.04 -43.96 38.68
N CYS A 15 8.02 -43.29 38.15
CA CYS A 15 8.03 -42.40 37.01
C CYS A 15 8.99 -41.22 37.21
N ILE A 16 9.56 -40.71 36.11
CA ILE A 16 9.41 -39.34 35.60
C ILE A 16 10.45 -39.20 34.49
N THR A 17 10.01 -39.46 33.26
CA THR A 17 10.69 -38.99 32.06
C THR A 17 10.51 -37.47 31.99
N GLY A 18 11.56 -36.74 32.35
CA GLY A 18 11.64 -35.30 32.11
C GLY A 18 11.74 -35.01 30.62
N PHE A 19 10.60 -34.83 29.95
CA PHE A 19 10.54 -34.28 28.60
C PHE A 19 10.79 -32.76 28.69
N LEU A 20 12.04 -32.35 28.48
CA LEU A 20 12.37 -30.95 28.19
C LEU A 20 11.82 -30.63 26.79
N THR A 21 10.62 -30.03 26.73
CA THR A 21 10.15 -29.42 25.49
C THR A 21 10.93 -28.13 25.28
N LEU A 22 12.01 -28.22 24.50
CA LEU A 22 12.54 -27.07 23.77
C LEU A 22 11.42 -26.57 22.86
N GLY A 23 10.71 -25.54 23.29
CA GLY A 23 9.84 -24.75 22.44
C GLY A 23 10.71 -24.14 21.34
N ALA A 24 10.77 -24.80 20.19
CA ALA A 24 11.25 -24.19 18.97
C ALA A 24 10.31 -23.01 18.68
N TYR A 25 10.79 -21.79 18.94
CA TYR A 25 10.20 -20.60 18.36
C TYR A 25 10.26 -20.78 16.85
N GLY A 26 9.15 -21.22 16.26
CA GLY A 26 8.97 -21.18 14.81
C GLY A 26 9.16 -19.73 14.40
N GLN A 27 10.26 -19.43 13.71
CA GLN A 27 10.38 -18.18 12.99
C GLN A 27 9.27 -18.19 11.95
N ALA A 28 8.20 -17.42 12.20
CA ALA A 28 7.22 -17.13 11.19
C ALA A 28 7.98 -16.48 10.03
N THR A 29 8.01 -17.15 8.88
CA THR A 29 8.57 -16.55 7.67
C THR A 29 7.71 -15.32 7.34
N ASP A 30 8.34 -14.15 7.32
CA ASP A 30 7.67 -12.92 6.91
C ASP A 30 7.36 -13.00 5.40
N ASN A 31 6.17 -13.54 5.08
CA ASN A 31 5.66 -13.71 3.73
C ASN A 31 5.15 -12.38 3.12
N SER A 32 5.53 -11.22 3.67
CA SER A 32 5.04 -9.91 3.25
C SER A 32 5.61 -9.41 1.92
N ASN A 33 6.67 -10.05 1.38
CA ASN A 33 7.39 -9.68 0.15
C ASN A 33 7.57 -8.15 0.02
N PRO A 34 8.32 -7.51 0.93
CA PRO A 34 8.56 -6.08 0.86
C PRO A 34 9.41 -5.75 -0.37
N SER A 35 9.31 -4.52 -0.87
CA SER A 35 10.27 -4.03 -1.87
C SER A 35 11.65 -3.89 -1.23
N PRO A 36 12.75 -4.19 -1.97
CA PRO A 36 14.10 -3.93 -1.50
C PRO A 36 14.45 -2.43 -1.51
N LEU A 37 13.63 -1.58 -2.14
CA LEU A 37 13.89 -0.16 -2.29
C LEU A 37 13.35 0.64 -1.10
N LYS A 38 14.10 1.68 -0.72
CA LYS A 38 13.60 2.72 0.18
C LYS A 38 13.03 3.86 -0.64
N PHE A 39 11.74 4.13 -0.45
CA PHE A 39 11.04 5.16 -1.21
C PHE A 39 11.01 6.49 -0.45
N PRO A 40 11.31 7.62 -1.10
CA PRO A 40 11.16 8.94 -0.49
C PRO A 40 9.69 9.32 -0.37
N THR A 41 9.35 10.14 0.62
CA THR A 41 8.01 10.74 0.73
C THR A 41 8.03 12.11 0.05
N PRO A 42 7.17 12.39 -0.95
CA PRO A 42 7.08 13.72 -1.56
C PRO A 42 6.78 14.81 -0.54
N GLN A 43 7.46 15.95 -0.67
CA GLN A 43 7.34 17.13 0.22
C GLN A 43 7.14 18.40 -0.62
N GLY A 44 6.50 19.42 -0.02
CA GLY A 44 6.39 20.75 -0.62
C GLY A 44 5.45 20.85 -1.82
N ILE A 45 4.55 19.88 -2.01
CA ILE A 45 3.58 19.87 -3.10
C ILE A 45 2.23 20.36 -2.55
N ASN A 46 1.86 21.56 -2.95
CA ASN A 46 0.55 22.12 -2.61
C ASN A 46 -0.54 21.28 -3.26
N ASN A 47 -1.67 21.12 -2.57
CA ASN A 47 -2.84 20.38 -3.05
C ASN A 47 -2.55 18.94 -3.53
N GLN A 48 -1.48 18.31 -3.04
CA GLN A 48 -1.26 16.88 -3.26
C GLN A 48 -2.42 16.09 -2.67
N LEU A 49 -3.04 15.25 -3.49
CA LEU A 49 -4.11 14.36 -3.06
C LEU A 49 -3.54 13.04 -2.57
N PHE A 50 -2.73 12.41 -3.40
CA PHE A 50 -2.00 11.18 -3.08
C PHE A 50 -0.85 10.98 -4.07
N TYR A 51 -0.01 9.98 -3.83
CA TYR A 51 1.06 9.61 -4.76
C TYR A 51 1.14 8.10 -4.96
N LEU A 52 1.68 7.69 -6.11
CA LEU A 52 1.90 6.30 -6.47
C LEU A 52 3.39 6.01 -6.59
N GLN A 53 3.82 4.99 -5.85
CA GLN A 53 5.15 4.41 -5.93
C GLN A 53 5.08 2.96 -6.36
N ARG A 54 6.18 2.44 -6.87
CA ARG A 54 6.24 1.13 -7.50
C ARG A 54 7.69 0.71 -7.69
N ASP A 55 7.94 -0.59 -7.64
CA ASP A 55 9.16 -1.16 -8.21
C ASP A 55 9.21 -0.92 -9.73
N PRO A 56 10.41 -0.87 -10.36
CA PRO A 56 11.74 -1.16 -9.80
C PRO A 56 12.57 0.09 -9.47
N ASN A 57 11.98 1.29 -9.40
CA ASN A 57 12.73 2.51 -9.10
C ASN A 57 11.96 3.45 -8.17
N THR A 58 12.61 4.48 -7.66
CA THR A 58 12.03 5.39 -6.66
C THR A 58 11.22 6.55 -7.24
N ASN A 59 11.16 6.70 -8.57
CA ASN A 59 10.38 7.76 -9.20
C ASN A 59 8.92 7.61 -8.80
N THR A 60 8.30 8.74 -8.46
CA THR A 60 7.00 8.77 -7.82
C THR A 60 6.03 9.54 -8.71
N ILE A 61 4.82 9.00 -8.86
CA ILE A 61 3.74 9.70 -9.55
C ILE A 61 2.98 10.51 -8.53
N ILE A 62 2.81 11.79 -8.80
CA ILE A 62 2.03 12.69 -7.97
C ILE A 62 0.67 12.87 -8.62
N CYS A 63 -0.39 12.76 -7.80
CA CYS A 63 -1.74 13.14 -8.17
C CYS A 63 -2.08 14.39 -7.36
N GLU A 64 -2.09 15.53 -8.03
CA GLU A 64 -2.34 16.85 -7.47
C GLU A 64 -3.73 17.33 -7.88
N LEU A 65 -4.42 18.06 -7.02
CA LEU A 65 -5.67 18.72 -7.39
C LEU A 65 -5.37 19.80 -8.43
N ASN A 66 -6.11 19.81 -9.54
CA ASN A 66 -5.91 20.78 -10.60
C ASN A 66 -6.78 22.01 -10.38
N ILE A 67 -6.17 23.07 -9.86
CA ILE A 67 -6.82 24.35 -9.61
C ILE A 67 -6.44 25.33 -10.73
N GLU A 68 -7.45 26.01 -11.27
CA GLU A 68 -7.30 27.06 -12.26
C GLU A 68 -6.71 28.34 -11.65
N SER A 69 -6.30 29.28 -12.49
CA SER A 69 -5.67 30.53 -12.04
C SER A 69 -6.57 31.41 -11.15
N ASP A 70 -7.89 31.24 -11.26
CA ASP A 70 -8.89 31.93 -10.44
C ASP A 70 -9.15 31.24 -9.08
N GLY A 71 -8.54 30.08 -8.84
CA GLY A 71 -8.69 29.32 -7.60
C GLY A 71 -9.77 28.24 -7.65
N ASP A 72 -10.52 28.13 -8.76
CA ASP A 72 -11.55 27.12 -8.92
C ASP A 72 -10.98 25.76 -9.38
N LEU A 73 -11.70 24.69 -9.06
CA LEU A 73 -11.36 23.35 -9.55
C LEU A 73 -11.56 23.28 -11.06
N ASN A 74 -10.56 22.79 -11.80
CA ASN A 74 -10.73 22.43 -13.20
C ASN A 74 -11.69 21.23 -13.29
N LYS A 75 -12.98 21.48 -13.55
CA LYS A 75 -14.00 20.43 -13.57
C LYS A 75 -13.81 19.41 -14.71
N LYS A 76 -13.09 19.78 -15.77
CA LYS A 76 -12.82 18.92 -16.92
C LYS A 76 -11.69 17.94 -16.64
N GLU A 77 -10.65 18.40 -15.95
CA GLU A 77 -9.48 17.64 -15.57
C GLU A 77 -9.10 17.99 -14.12
N PRO A 78 -9.84 17.50 -13.11
CA PRO A 78 -9.67 17.93 -11.72
C PRO A 78 -8.40 17.38 -11.05
N ILE A 79 -7.67 16.51 -11.75
CA ILE A 79 -6.45 15.86 -11.25
C ILE A 79 -5.33 16.09 -12.25
N LYS A 80 -4.24 16.71 -11.80
CA LYS A 80 -2.99 16.81 -12.54
C LYS A 80 -2.07 15.65 -12.12
N VAL A 81 -1.56 14.92 -13.10
CA VAL A 81 -0.70 13.75 -12.86
C VAL A 81 0.66 13.94 -13.52
N TYR A 82 1.73 13.75 -12.75
CA TYR A 82 3.10 13.93 -13.22
C TYR A 82 4.09 13.11 -12.39
N TRP A 83 5.32 12.97 -12.88
CA TRP A 83 6.44 12.33 -12.19
C TRP A 83 7.21 13.31 -11.32
N ILE A 84 7.70 12.82 -10.19
CA ILE A 84 8.93 13.29 -9.55
C ILE A 84 9.98 12.20 -9.73
N ARG A 85 11.03 12.51 -10.47
CA ARG A 85 12.12 11.59 -10.80
C ARG A 85 13.22 11.64 -9.75
N TYR A 86 13.03 10.94 -8.63
CA TYR A 86 14.03 10.90 -7.56
C TYR A 86 15.37 10.28 -7.97
N GLY A 87 15.40 9.43 -9.01
CA GLY A 87 16.66 8.98 -9.62
C GLY A 87 17.42 10.09 -10.36
N GLU A 88 16.73 11.18 -10.70
CA GLU A 88 17.23 12.31 -11.49
C GLU A 88 17.03 13.61 -10.70
N LYS A 89 17.66 13.70 -9.53
CA LYS A 89 17.65 14.89 -8.64
C LYS A 89 16.27 15.40 -8.22
N GLY A 90 15.21 14.61 -8.36
CA GLY A 90 13.85 14.99 -7.98
C GLY A 90 13.14 15.88 -9.00
N GLU A 91 13.55 15.87 -10.26
CA GLU A 91 12.93 16.67 -11.31
C GLU A 91 11.45 16.32 -11.52
N LYS A 92 10.63 17.36 -11.73
CA LYS A 92 9.22 17.23 -12.10
C LYS A 92 9.10 17.04 -13.61
N GLU A 93 8.36 16.03 -14.03
CA GLU A 93 8.14 15.75 -15.45
C GLU A 93 6.69 15.32 -15.72
N ASP A 94 6.07 15.88 -16.75
CA ASP A 94 4.73 15.47 -17.16
C ASP A 94 4.68 14.04 -17.74
N LEU A 95 3.51 13.42 -17.67
CA LEU A 95 3.30 12.13 -18.33
C LEU A 95 3.36 12.29 -19.85
N SER A 96 4.10 11.40 -20.52
CA SER A 96 4.01 11.30 -21.98
C SER A 96 2.60 10.91 -22.43
N TYR A 97 2.25 11.17 -23.69
CA TYR A 97 0.92 10.82 -24.24
C TYR A 97 0.57 9.34 -24.01
N ILE A 98 1.54 8.46 -24.24
CA ILE A 98 1.36 7.01 -24.08
C ILE A 98 1.15 6.64 -22.61
N GLN A 99 1.95 7.20 -21.70
CA GLN A 99 1.79 6.96 -20.25
C GLN A 99 0.43 7.45 -19.74
N ARG A 100 -0.01 8.62 -20.19
CA ARG A 100 -1.32 9.18 -19.85
C ARG A 100 -2.48 8.33 -20.40
N LYS A 101 -2.36 7.81 -21.62
CA LYS A 101 -3.44 7.04 -22.27
C LYS A 101 -3.56 5.61 -21.75
N PHE A 102 -2.44 4.97 -21.39
CA PHE A 102 -2.39 3.52 -21.14
C PHE A 102 -1.85 3.10 -19.77
N ALA A 103 -1.12 3.96 -19.07
CA ALA A 103 -0.50 3.62 -17.78
C ALA A 103 -1.10 4.41 -16.61
N TYR A 104 -0.61 5.62 -16.40
CA TYR A 104 -0.79 6.36 -15.16
C TYR A 104 -1.78 7.52 -15.26
N GLY A 105 -2.41 7.73 -16.42
CA GLY A 105 -3.49 8.69 -16.52
C GLY A 105 -4.68 8.31 -15.66
N ILE A 106 -5.40 9.33 -15.21
CA ILE A 106 -6.63 9.18 -14.44
C ILE A 106 -7.81 9.59 -15.33
N GLN A 107 -8.75 8.68 -15.50
CA GLN A 107 -10.06 8.98 -16.05
C GLN A 107 -10.93 9.55 -14.94
N THR A 108 -11.58 10.66 -15.23
CA THR A 108 -12.48 11.36 -14.31
C THR A 108 -13.89 11.29 -14.85
N LYS A 109 -14.84 11.00 -13.97
CA LYS A 109 -16.28 11.13 -14.23
C LYS A 109 -16.90 12.00 -13.15
N ASP A 110 -17.53 13.10 -13.54
CA ASP A 110 -18.38 13.89 -12.65
C ASP A 110 -19.60 13.05 -12.21
N ILE A 111 -19.83 12.97 -10.91
CA ILE A 111 -20.94 12.23 -10.30
C ILE A 111 -21.89 13.16 -9.52
N GLY A 112 -21.76 14.47 -9.68
CA GLY A 112 -22.59 15.49 -9.04
C GLY A 112 -22.10 15.89 -7.64
N ASN A 113 -22.71 16.94 -7.09
CA ASN A 113 -22.40 17.46 -5.74
C ASN A 113 -20.90 17.75 -5.51
N GLU A 114 -20.21 18.27 -6.54
CA GLU A 114 -18.77 18.52 -6.50
C GLU A 114 -17.92 17.28 -6.22
N GLN A 115 -18.39 16.10 -6.62
CA GLN A 115 -17.68 14.83 -6.46
C GLN A 115 -17.34 14.22 -7.82
N TYR A 116 -16.20 13.53 -7.85
CA TYR A 116 -15.71 12.89 -9.07
C TYR A 116 -15.28 11.46 -8.79
N GLU A 117 -15.71 10.53 -9.64
CA GLU A 117 -15.14 9.19 -9.70
C GLU A 117 -13.85 9.23 -10.51
N LEU A 118 -12.77 8.69 -9.94
CA LEU A 118 -11.45 8.61 -10.52
C LEU A 118 -11.09 7.14 -10.78
N LYS A 119 -10.55 6.84 -11.96
CA LYS A 119 -10.05 5.50 -12.31
C LYS A 119 -8.71 5.62 -13.02
N PHE A 120 -7.72 4.83 -12.60
CA PHE A 120 -6.51 4.67 -13.42
C PHE A 120 -6.88 4.04 -14.76
N VAL A 121 -6.34 4.58 -15.85
CA VAL A 121 -6.55 4.02 -17.21
C VAL A 121 -6.12 2.56 -17.31
N SER A 122 -5.07 2.19 -16.55
CA SER A 122 -4.51 0.84 -16.48
C SER A 122 -5.31 -0.12 -15.58
N TYR A 123 -6.15 0.38 -14.67
CA TYR A 123 -6.87 -0.47 -13.72
C TYR A 123 -8.25 0.09 -13.34
N LYS A 124 -9.18 0.04 -14.30
CA LYS A 124 -10.54 0.60 -14.18
C LYS A 124 -11.43 -0.06 -13.13
N LYS A 125 -11.05 -1.25 -12.63
CA LYS A 125 -11.78 -2.01 -11.61
C LYS A 125 -11.62 -1.42 -10.20
N PHE A 126 -10.75 -0.43 -10.03
CA PHE A 126 -10.49 0.23 -8.75
C PHE A 126 -10.90 1.70 -8.81
N PRO A 127 -12.19 2.02 -8.55
CA PRO A 127 -12.64 3.39 -8.47
C PRO A 127 -12.14 4.04 -7.17
N MET A 128 -11.76 5.30 -7.29
CA MET A 128 -11.46 6.21 -6.18
C MET A 128 -12.39 7.43 -6.31
N TYR A 129 -12.58 8.20 -5.25
CA TYR A 129 -13.53 9.30 -5.25
C TYR A 129 -12.89 10.58 -4.75
N LEU A 130 -12.86 11.61 -5.59
CA LEU A 130 -12.49 12.96 -5.20
C LEU A 130 -13.68 13.64 -4.55
N ILE A 131 -13.56 14.01 -3.28
CA ILE A 131 -14.65 14.59 -2.49
C ILE A 131 -14.09 15.75 -1.66
N LYS A 132 -14.83 16.87 -1.63
CA LYS A 132 -14.55 17.98 -0.72
C LYS A 132 -14.95 17.60 0.70
N SER A 133 -13.99 17.52 1.61
CA SER A 133 -14.21 17.16 3.00
C SER A 133 -15.00 18.26 3.71
N THR A 134 -15.94 17.84 4.55
CA THR A 134 -16.72 18.76 5.38
C THR A 134 -15.92 19.30 6.55
N GLU A 135 -14.83 18.62 6.95
CA GLU A 135 -14.00 18.92 8.12
C GLU A 135 -13.02 20.07 7.86
N ASP A 136 -12.27 20.00 6.75
CA ASP A 136 -11.21 20.98 6.42
C ASP A 136 -11.51 21.78 5.15
N LYS A 137 -12.66 21.54 4.50
CA LYS A 137 -13.10 22.17 3.24
C LYS A 137 -12.16 21.93 2.06
N LYS A 138 -11.24 20.96 2.14
CA LYS A 138 -10.30 20.60 1.07
C LYS A 138 -10.76 19.34 0.35
N TYR A 139 -10.33 19.20 -0.90
CA TYR A 139 -10.53 17.95 -1.64
C TYR A 139 -9.57 16.88 -1.18
N HIS A 140 -10.11 15.66 -1.03
CA HIS A 140 -9.34 14.46 -0.75
C HIS A 140 -9.82 13.31 -1.63
N VAL A 141 -8.97 12.31 -1.80
CA VAL A 141 -9.32 11.09 -2.54
C VAL A 141 -9.64 9.98 -1.56
N TYR A 142 -10.80 9.35 -1.73
CA TYR A 142 -11.26 8.26 -0.89
C TYR A 142 -11.35 6.95 -1.66
N VAL A 143 -10.99 5.85 -1.01
CA VAL A 143 -11.15 4.49 -1.51
C VAL A 143 -11.85 3.63 -0.47
N THR A 144 -12.59 2.61 -0.93
CA THR A 144 -13.18 1.61 -0.04
C THR A 144 -12.56 0.25 -0.31
N VAL A 145 -11.83 -0.27 0.67
CA VAL A 145 -11.15 -1.56 0.59
C VAL A 145 -11.37 -2.31 1.89
N ASN A 146 -11.67 -3.61 1.80
CA ASN A 146 -11.95 -4.46 2.97
C ASN A 146 -13.01 -3.84 3.91
N LYS A 147 -14.07 -3.24 3.33
CA LYS A 147 -15.16 -2.52 4.02
C LYS A 147 -14.71 -1.28 4.82
N LYS A 148 -13.48 -0.80 4.63
CA LYS A 148 -12.95 0.42 5.24
C LYS A 148 -12.90 1.54 4.21
N LYS A 149 -13.47 2.70 4.56
CA LYS A 149 -13.30 3.94 3.80
C LYS A 149 -12.00 4.62 4.24
N ILE A 150 -11.10 4.86 3.30
CA ILE A 150 -9.75 5.36 3.55
C ILE A 150 -9.56 6.65 2.76
N GLN A 151 -9.18 7.72 3.43
CA GLN A 151 -8.60 8.90 2.80
C GLN A 151 -7.18 8.54 2.35
N LEU A 152 -6.99 8.43 1.04
CA LEU A 152 -5.78 7.88 0.43
C LEU A 152 -4.62 8.88 0.51
N GLU A 153 -3.45 8.40 0.89
CA GLU A 153 -2.21 9.19 0.89
C GLU A 153 -1.18 8.61 -0.09
N ARG A 154 -1.05 7.28 -0.11
CA ARG A 154 -0.07 6.56 -0.93
C ARG A 154 -0.63 5.27 -1.47
N ILE A 155 -0.38 5.04 -2.77
CA ILE A 155 -0.47 3.74 -3.42
C ILE A 155 0.94 3.22 -3.63
N PHE A 156 1.18 1.95 -3.31
CA PHE A 156 2.41 1.27 -3.62
C PHE A 156 2.16 -0.02 -4.39
N LEU A 157 2.84 -0.19 -5.53
CA LEU A 157 2.78 -1.41 -6.34
C LEU A 157 4.05 -2.21 -6.14
N ARG A 158 3.92 -3.39 -5.53
CA ARG A 158 5.00 -4.37 -5.50
C ARG A 158 5.05 -5.09 -6.85
N ILE A 159 6.10 -4.89 -7.62
CA ILE A 159 6.26 -5.50 -8.95
C ILE A 159 7.51 -6.37 -8.96
N GLU A 160 7.37 -7.61 -9.43
CA GLU A 160 8.48 -8.55 -9.59
C GLU A 160 8.48 -9.18 -10.98
N GLY A 161 9.29 -8.59 -11.87
CA GLY A 161 9.37 -9.01 -13.27
C GLY A 161 8.12 -8.64 -14.06
N GLY A 162 7.87 -9.39 -15.14
CA GLY A 162 6.91 -9.02 -16.18
C GLY A 162 7.54 -8.17 -17.28
N SER A 163 6.71 -7.66 -18.17
CA SER A 163 7.13 -6.78 -19.26
C SER A 163 6.80 -5.32 -18.93
N PHE A 164 7.38 -4.39 -19.68
CA PHE A 164 7.11 -2.96 -19.52
C PHE A 164 5.59 -2.63 -19.61
N TRP A 165 4.86 -3.34 -20.47
CA TRP A 165 3.42 -3.13 -20.67
C TRP A 165 2.54 -3.97 -19.73
N LEU A 166 3.06 -5.10 -19.24
CA LEU A 166 2.35 -6.03 -18.38
C LEU A 166 3.25 -6.42 -17.20
N PRO A 167 3.37 -5.53 -16.19
CA PRO A 167 4.16 -5.83 -15.01
C PRO A 167 3.48 -6.93 -14.18
N ASN A 168 4.29 -7.77 -13.54
CA ASN A 168 3.79 -8.78 -12.60
C ASN A 168 3.62 -8.14 -11.21
N VAL A 169 2.44 -7.58 -10.98
CA VAL A 169 2.08 -6.95 -9.69
C VAL A 169 1.77 -8.03 -8.67
N LYS A 170 2.53 -8.09 -7.58
CA LYS A 170 2.32 -9.04 -6.47
C LYS A 170 1.24 -8.59 -5.52
N TYR A 171 1.24 -7.29 -5.21
CA TYR A 171 0.19 -6.64 -4.45
C TYR A 171 0.18 -5.14 -4.68
N VAL A 172 -0.97 -4.56 -4.37
CA VAL A 172 -1.19 -3.12 -4.21
C VAL A 172 -1.30 -2.86 -2.71
N GLU A 173 -0.49 -1.95 -2.20
CA GLU A 173 -0.57 -1.44 -0.83
C GLU A 173 -1.16 -0.03 -0.85
N LEU A 174 -2.16 0.20 -0.02
CA LEU A 174 -2.87 1.46 0.13
C LEU A 174 -2.64 1.96 1.54
N LYS A 175 -1.98 3.11 1.67
CA LYS A 175 -1.76 3.79 2.93
C LYS A 175 -2.59 5.07 2.97
N GLY A 176 -3.20 5.32 4.11
CA GLY A 176 -3.96 6.54 4.34
C GLY A 176 -4.61 6.57 5.71
N ILE A 177 -5.64 7.39 5.87
CA ILE A 177 -6.39 7.56 7.12
C ILE A 177 -7.74 6.85 7.02
N ASN A 178 -8.02 5.94 7.95
CA ASN A 178 -9.35 5.34 8.05
C ASN A 178 -10.34 6.41 8.55
N THR A 179 -11.40 6.68 7.77
CA THR A 179 -12.31 7.79 8.08
C THR A 179 -13.16 7.56 9.33
N ALA A 180 -13.39 6.30 9.73
CA ALA A 180 -14.16 5.95 10.90
C ALA A 180 -13.35 6.08 12.20
N THR A 181 -12.09 5.63 12.18
CA THR A 181 -11.22 5.64 13.38
C THR A 181 -10.32 6.87 13.45
N LYS A 182 -10.18 7.62 12.36
CA LYS A 182 -9.25 8.76 12.22
C LYS A 182 -7.78 8.40 12.47
N THR A 183 -7.43 7.13 12.26
CA THR A 183 -6.06 6.61 12.43
C THR A 183 -5.45 6.17 11.11
N GLN A 184 -4.12 6.20 11.04
CA GLN A 184 -3.39 5.69 9.89
C GLN A 184 -3.66 4.19 9.71
N THR A 185 -3.88 3.78 8.47
CA THR A 185 -4.15 2.39 8.12
C THR A 185 -3.40 2.02 6.83
N ILE A 186 -3.09 0.74 6.71
CA ILE A 186 -2.46 0.15 5.54
C ILE A 186 -3.28 -1.07 5.14
N GLU A 187 -3.75 -1.09 3.90
CA GLU A 187 -4.47 -2.22 3.31
C GLU A 187 -3.68 -2.78 2.13
N ARG A 188 -3.66 -4.11 1.99
CA ARG A 188 -3.03 -4.77 0.84
C ARG A 188 -4.05 -5.58 0.06
N ILE A 189 -4.00 -5.43 -1.26
CA ILE A 189 -4.80 -6.19 -2.22
C ILE A 189 -3.83 -7.04 -3.04
N LYS A 190 -3.96 -8.36 -2.98
CA LYS A 190 -3.21 -9.26 -3.87
C LYS A 190 -3.84 -9.19 -5.27
N VAL A 191 -2.98 -9.15 -6.29
CA VAL A 191 -3.37 -9.07 -7.70
C VAL A 191 -3.12 -10.41 -8.38
#